data_AF-A0A943K4U5-F1
#
_entry.id   AF-A0A943K4U5-F1
#
_cell.length_a   1.000
_cell.length_b   1.000
_cell.length_c   1.000
_cell.angle_alpha   90.00
_cell.angle_beta   90.00
_cell.angle_gamma   90.00
#
_symmetry.space_group_name_H-M   'P 1'
#
loop_
_entity.id
_entity.type
_entity.pdbx_description
1 polymer ?
#
loop_
_entity_poly.entity_id
_entity_poly.type
_entity_poly.pdbx_seq_one_letter_code
_entity_poly.pdbx_strand_id
1 'polypeptide(L)' 'MNEDDALQQITDRLIANIEELFEFKDELETQFQYGERVAYTECLEWIQKFGKAKNLGLDFDIEKRFPL' A
#
# COMPACT_ATOMS: atom_id res chain seq x y z
N MET A 1 21.64 0.57 4.95
CA MET A 1 20.21 0.87 4.88
C MET A 1 19.86 1.65 6.13
N ASN A 2 19.53 2.93 5.97
CA ASN A 2 19.05 3.77 7.07
C ASN A 2 17.51 3.61 7.21
N GLU A 3 16.92 4.27 8.21
CA GLU A 3 15.47 4.20 8.45
C GLU A 3 14.65 4.70 7.26
N ASP A 4 15.07 5.79 6.61
CA ASP A 4 14.38 6.37 5.47
C ASP A 4 14.43 5.42 4.25
N ASP A 5 15.56 4.75 4.00
CA ASP A 5 15.72 3.75 2.95
C ASP A 5 14.82 2.52 3.18
N ALA A 6 14.67 2.11 4.44
CA ALA A 6 13.82 0.98 4.81
C ALA A 6 12.34 1.34 4.64
N LEU A 7 11.95 2.56 5.05
CA LEU A 7 10.58 3.04 4.93
C LEU A 7 10.17 3.23 3.46
N GLN A 8 11.09 3.71 2.61
CA GLN A 8 10.88 3.77 1.16
C GLN A 8 10.64 2.37 0.58
N GLN A 9 11.52 1.40 0.87
CA GLN A 9 11.38 0.04 0.35
C GLN A 9 10.08 -0.63 0.79
N ILE A 10 9.65 -0.43 2.04
CA ILE A 10 8.38 -0.96 2.53
C ILE A 10 7.21 -0.29 1.79
N THR A 11 7.25 1.03 1.62
CA THR A 11 6.23 1.78 0.88
C THR A 11 6.09 1.28 -0.56
N ASP A 12 7.22 1.17 -1.28
CA ASP A 12 7.25 0.71 -2.65
C ASP A 12 6.72 -0.72 -2.78
N ARG A 13 7.08 -1.60 -1.82
CA ARG A 13 6.65 -2.99 -1.83
C ARG A 13 5.15 -3.12 -1.58
N LEU A 14 4.60 -2.35 -0.65
CA LEU A 14 3.16 -2.34 -0.36
C LEU A 14 2.36 -1.84 -1.56
N ILE A 15 2.80 -0.75 -2.20
CA ILE A 15 2.15 -0.22 -3.41
C ILE A 15 2.17 -1.26 -4.53
N ALA A 16 3.34 -1.84 -4.83
CA ALA A 16 3.47 -2.84 -5.89
C ALA A 16 2.58 -4.06 -5.64
N ASN A 17 2.52 -4.56 -4.40
CA ASN A 17 1.68 -5.70 -4.05
C ASN A 17 0.19 -5.38 -4.18
N ILE A 18 -0.26 -4.19 -3.76
CA ILE A 18 -1.66 -3.78 -3.95
C ILE A 18 -1.98 -3.67 -5.44
N GLU A 19 -1.11 -3.03 -6.24
CA GLU A 19 -1.30 -2.90 -7.68
C GLU A 19 -1.42 -4.28 -8.34
N GLU A 20 -0.56 -5.23 -7.97
CA GLU A 20 -0.64 -6.63 -8.43
C GLU A 20 -1.99 -7.28 -8.06
N LEU A 21 -2.48 -7.09 -6.83
CA LEU A 21 -3.80 -7.60 -6.39
C LEU A 21 -4.98 -6.97 -7.16
N PHE A 22 -4.84 -5.75 -7.66
CA PHE A 22 -5.85 -5.12 -8.51
C PHE A 22 -5.78 -5.59 -9.96
N GLU A 23 -4.60 -5.94 -10.46
CA GLU A 23 -4.39 -6.49 -11.81
C GLU A 23 -4.84 -7.96 -11.91
N PHE A 24 -4.55 -8.77 -10.90
CA PHE A 24 -4.83 -10.22 -10.88
C PHE A 24 -6.07 -10.56 -10.05
N LYS A 25 -7.17 -9.84 -10.28
CA LYS A 25 -8.47 -10.24 -9.72
C LYS A 25 -8.91 -11.53 -10.40
N ASP A 26 -8.79 -12.64 -9.67
CA ASP A 26 -9.47 -13.88 -10.03
C ASP A 26 -10.97 -13.58 -10.13
N GLU A 27 -11.70 -14.23 -11.03
CA GLU A 27 -13.16 -13.97 -11.22
C GLU A 27 -13.95 -14.21 -9.92
N LEU A 28 -13.36 -14.98 -9.00
CA LEU A 28 -13.78 -15.18 -7.63
C LEU A 28 -12.76 -14.53 -6.69
N GLU A 29 -12.84 -13.20 -6.53
CA GLU A 29 -12.05 -12.49 -5.54
C GLU A 29 -12.13 -13.21 -4.19
N THR A 30 -11.01 -13.79 -3.77
CA THR A 30 -11.00 -14.62 -2.57
C THR A 30 -11.00 -13.71 -1.34
N GLN A 31 -11.60 -14.18 -0.23
CA GLN A 31 -11.54 -13.47 1.05
C GLN A 31 -10.08 -13.20 1.50
N PHE A 32 -9.15 -14.04 1.04
CA PHE A 32 -7.73 -13.86 1.27
C PHE A 32 -7.19 -12.61 0.56
N GLN A 33 -7.42 -12.48 -0.76
CA GLN A 33 -7.00 -11.30 -1.54
C GLN A 33 -7.63 -10.01 -1.01
N TYR A 34 -8.90 -10.04 -0.61
CA TYR A 34 -9.54 -8.91 0.04
C TYR A 34 -8.82 -8.53 1.34
N GLY A 35 -8.52 -9.52 2.20
CA GLY A 35 -7.76 -9.31 3.43
C GLY A 35 -6.37 -8.72 3.20
N GLU A 36 -5.67 -9.16 2.14
CA GLU A 36 -4.36 -8.60 1.76
C GLU A 36 -4.47 -7.14 1.35
N ARG A 37 -5.47 -6.76 0.55
CA ARG A 37 -5.70 -5.35 0.20
C ARG A 37 -5.95 -4.51 1.45
N VAL A 38 -6.84 -4.95 2.33
CA VAL A 38 -7.13 -4.24 3.59
C VAL A 38 -5.85 -4.03 4.39
N ALA A 39 -5.06 -5.09 4.60
CA ALA A 39 -3.84 -5.02 5.38
C ALA A 39 -2.79 -4.06 4.78
N TYR A 40 -2.60 -4.09 3.46
CA TYR A 40 -1.63 -3.24 2.80
C TYR A 40 -2.08 -1.77 2.76
N THR A 41 -3.37 -1.51 2.50
CA THR A 41 -3.95 -0.17 2.53
C THR A 41 -3.80 0.45 3.93
N GLU A 42 -4.13 -0.28 5.01
CA GLU A 42 -3.95 0.21 6.39
C GLU A 42 -2.49 0.52 6.72
N CYS A 43 -1.55 -0.31 6.25
CA CYS A 43 -0.12 -0.05 6.43
C CYS A 43 0.30 1.27 5.75
N LEU A 44 -0.16 1.51 4.52
CA LEU A 44 0.12 2.76 3.81
C LEU A 44 -0.47 3.97 4.53
N GLU A 45 -1.67 3.87 5.10
CA GLU A 45 -2.29 4.94 5.89
C GLU A 45 -1.51 5.26 7.16
N TRP A 46 -0.96 4.23 7.82
CA TRP A 46 -0.09 4.45 8.97
C TRP A 46 1.22 5.11 8.57
N ILE A 47 1.85 4.67 7.47
CA ILE A 47 3.05 5.29 6.93
C ILE A 47 2.77 6.75 6.54
N GLN A 48 1.60 7.06 5.97
CA GLN A 48 1.22 8.41 5.57
C GLN A 48 1.16 9.40 6.75
N LYS A 49 0.95 8.92 7.98
CA LYS A 49 0.97 9.75 9.21
C LYS A 49 2.38 10.15 9.66
N PHE A 50 3.43 9.56 9.11
CA PHE A 50 4.80 9.96 9.41
C PHE A 50 5.13 11.29 8.73
N GLY A 51 5.79 12.22 9.44
CA GLY A 51 6.08 13.56 8.93
C GLY A 51 6.91 13.61 7.63
N LYS A 52 7.55 12.50 7.24
CA LYS A 52 8.31 12.36 5.99
C LYS A 52 7.56 11.63 4.87
N ALA A 53 6.32 11.19 5.06
CA ALA A 53 5.64 10.32 4.10
C ALA A 53 5.49 10.90 2.68
N LYS A 54 5.29 12.22 2.57
CA LYS A 54 5.28 12.93 1.28
C LYS A 54 6.58 12.75 0.49
N ASN A 55 7.73 12.69 1.19
CA ASN A 55 9.04 12.48 0.55
C ASN A 55 9.21 11.06 0.04
N LEU A 56 8.35 10.13 0.45
CA LEU A 56 8.37 8.73 0.05
C LEU A 56 7.41 8.41 -1.10
N GLY A 57 6.77 9.43 -1.69
CA GLY A 57 5.79 9.26 -2.76
C GLY A 57 4.35 9.01 -2.28
N LEU A 58 4.09 9.03 -0.96
CA LEU A 58 2.74 8.92 -0.38
C LEU A 58 2.02 10.27 -0.29
N ASP A 59 1.98 11.01 -1.41
CA ASP A 59 1.27 12.28 -1.54
C ASP A 59 -0.02 12.12 -2.37
N PHE A 60 -0.79 11.08 -2.05
CA PHE A 60 -2.11 10.84 -2.65
C PHE A 60 -3.09 10.33 -1.60
N ASP A 61 -4.38 10.41 -1.93
CA ASP A 61 -5.45 9.84 -1.12
C ASP A 61 -5.49 8.32 -1.34
N ILE A 62 -5.14 7.58 -0.29
CA ILE A 62 -4.99 6.11 -0.34
C ILE A 62 -6.33 5.43 -0.61
N GLU A 63 -7.41 5.84 0.06
CA GLU A 63 -8.75 5.27 -0.16
C GLU A 63 -9.25 5.54 -1.59
N LYS A 64 -8.94 6.72 -2.15
CA LYS A 64 -9.29 7.02 -3.55
C LYS A 64 -8.48 6.20 -4.55
N ARG A 65 -7.21 5.90 -4.27
CA ARG A 65 -6.34 5.16 -5.20
C ARG A 65 -6.57 3.65 -5.12
N PHE A 66 -6.78 3.14 -3.91
CA PHE A 66 -6.94 1.71 -3.62
C PHE A 66 -8.27 1.46 -2.90
N PRO A 67 -9.41 1.55 -3.62
CA PRO A 67 -10.72 1.36 -3.02
C PRO A 67 -10.90 -0.08 -2.55
N LEU A 68 -11.27 -0.24 -1.28
CA LEU A 68 -11.55 -1.54 -0.65
C LEU A 68 -12.99 -1.99 -0.92
#